data_AF-A0A8H9WRN0-F1
#
_entry.id   AF-A0A8H9WRN0-F1
#
_cell.length_a   1.000
_cell.length_b   1.000
_cell.length_c   1.000
_cell.angle_alpha   90.00
_cell.angle_beta   90.00
_cell.angle_gamma   90.00
#
_symmetry.space_group_name_H-M   'P 1'
#
loop_
_entity.id
_entity.type
_entity.pdbx_description
1 polymer ?
#
loop_
_entity_poly.entity_id
_entity_poly.type
_entity_poly.pdbx_seq_one_letter_code
_entity_poly.pdbx_strand_id
1 'polypeptide(L)'
;MSPQVVGVVGRGDGTLLLDDRAPQALSVDVDTFAAARAAYRTAKHRMISVTALRGEHDWVAALETALLAGVRGYDTPPVPQWAANVGIAGLKKWHRLLTKPTEKKSWHRIFAEGSRAAIGLTRLYDCVTHAYTVPGAGRSLYADFLEEAAEVLGGERTSDAASAFRRSGELWSRLAAIASGASDDLTRYAELADLRSAQLDGQPVAEQMATFHAEQRDLVANCDLTPIETADVFGRLGEVLAEIIEIEQPALERLRDD
;
A
#
# COMPACT_ATOMS: atom_id res chain seq x y z
N MET A 1 0.72 24.12 -7.66
CA MET A 1 1.39 23.35 -6.59
C MET A 1 0.38 23.16 -5.47
N SER A 2 0.07 21.94 -5.08
CA SER A 2 -0.82 21.67 -3.95
C SER A 2 -0.08 22.01 -2.64
N PRO A 3 -0.76 22.46 -1.58
CA PRO A 3 -0.10 22.71 -0.31
C PRO A 3 0.47 21.41 0.26
N GLN A 4 1.71 21.45 0.75
CA GLN A 4 2.33 20.33 1.45
C GLN A 4 2.05 20.44 2.95
N VAL A 5 1.57 19.35 3.55
CA VAL A 5 1.37 19.25 4.99
C VAL A 5 2.64 18.68 5.61
N VAL A 6 3.18 19.39 6.59
CA VAL A 6 4.40 19.00 7.32
C VAL A 6 4.14 19.06 8.82
N GLY A 7 4.78 18.17 9.59
CA GLY A 7 4.85 18.26 11.04
C GLY A 7 6.02 19.13 11.47
N VAL A 8 5.83 20.00 12.47
CA VAL A 8 6.96 20.66 13.15
C VAL A 8 7.31 19.81 14.35
N VAL A 9 8.42 19.07 14.27
CA VAL A 9 8.80 18.04 15.25
C VAL A 9 9.93 18.49 16.17
N GLY A 10 10.58 19.61 15.85
CA GLY A 10 11.61 20.20 16.69
C GLY A 10 11.73 21.70 16.47
N ARG A 11 12.26 22.39 17.47
CA ARG A 11 12.53 23.83 17.43
C ARG A 11 13.83 24.11 18.17
N GLY A 12 14.76 24.74 17.48
CA GLY A 12 15.99 25.29 18.06
C GLY A 12 16.01 26.82 17.96
N ASP A 13 17.17 27.41 18.23
CA ASP A 13 17.38 28.85 18.09
C ASP A 13 17.31 29.25 16.61
N GLY A 14 16.19 29.86 16.21
CA GLY A 14 15.96 30.35 14.85
C GLY A 14 15.63 29.27 13.81
N THR A 15 15.62 27.99 14.18
CA THR A 15 15.40 26.88 13.25
C THR A 15 14.27 25.96 13.69
N LEU A 16 13.58 25.38 12.72
CA LEU A 16 12.53 24.38 12.88
C LEU A 16 12.98 23.09 12.21
N LEU A 17 12.65 21.95 12.82
CA LEU A 17 12.77 20.64 12.21
C LEU A 17 11.40 20.22 11.70
N LEU A 18 11.29 19.99 10.40
CA LEU A 18 10.09 19.58 9.71
C LEU A 18 10.12 18.09 9.41
N ASP A 19 9.07 17.39 9.81
CA ASP A 19 8.75 16.06 9.28
C ASP A 19 7.82 16.25 8.08
N ASP A 20 8.38 16.08 6.89
CA ASP A 20 7.64 16.05 5.63
C ASP A 20 7.57 14.62 5.05
N ARG A 21 7.77 13.61 5.91
CA ARG A 21 7.94 12.19 5.58
C ARG A 21 9.28 11.83 4.96
N ALA A 22 10.26 12.73 4.93
CA ALA A 22 11.65 12.39 4.62
C ALA A 22 12.26 11.49 5.72
N PRO A 23 13.29 10.67 5.41
CA PRO A 23 13.96 9.82 6.41
C PRO A 23 14.61 10.59 7.56
N GLN A 24 14.88 11.88 7.36
CA GLN A 24 15.43 12.77 8.36
C GLN A 24 14.64 14.07 8.36
N ALA A 25 14.42 14.64 9.54
CA ALA A 25 13.72 15.90 9.65
C ALA A 25 14.49 17.02 8.93
N LEU A 26 13.79 17.79 8.11
CA LEU A 26 14.35 18.91 7.36
C LEU A 26 14.53 20.12 8.29
N SER A 27 15.73 20.65 8.35
CA SER A 27 15.99 21.92 9.04
C SER A 27 15.62 23.09 8.16
N VAL A 28 14.77 23.98 8.67
CA VAL A 28 14.39 25.23 7.99
C VAL A 28 14.49 26.40 8.96
N ASP A 29 14.88 27.56 8.46
CA ASP A 29 14.80 28.81 9.21
C ASP A 29 13.33 29.20 9.50
N VAL A 30 13.10 29.76 10.68
CA VAL A 30 11.76 30.15 11.14
C VAL A 30 11.11 31.20 10.23
N ASP A 31 11.89 32.13 9.69
CA ASP A 31 11.38 33.20 8.83
C ASP A 31 10.98 32.64 7.45
N THR A 32 11.78 31.72 6.93
CA THR A 32 11.51 30.96 5.70
C THR A 32 10.22 30.15 5.83
N PHE A 33 10.04 29.43 6.94
CA PHE A 33 8.80 28.69 7.21
C PHE A 33 7.59 29.63 7.33
N ALA A 34 7.74 30.74 8.03
CA ALA A 34 6.68 31.75 8.18
C ALA A 34 6.27 32.34 6.82
N ALA A 35 7.24 32.66 5.96
CA ALA A 35 7.00 33.17 4.61
C ALA A 35 6.29 32.13 3.71
N ALA A 36 6.73 30.86 3.74
CA ALA A 36 6.10 29.79 2.97
C ALA A 36 4.64 29.56 3.41
N ARG A 37 4.39 29.56 4.72
CA ARG A 37 3.05 29.44 5.29
C ARG A 37 2.18 30.65 4.90
N ALA A 38 2.75 31.85 4.89
CA ALA A 38 2.09 33.10 4.47
C ALA A 38 1.66 33.13 3.00
N ALA A 39 2.38 32.44 2.13
CA ALA A 39 2.08 32.38 0.71
C ALA A 39 0.75 31.66 0.41
N TYR A 40 0.36 30.67 1.25
CA TYR A 40 -0.87 29.90 1.04
C TYR A 40 -2.06 30.43 1.86
N ARG A 41 -2.59 31.59 1.44
CA ARG A 41 -3.65 32.33 2.13
C ARG A 41 -4.93 31.52 2.42
N THR A 42 -5.30 30.60 1.53
CA THR A 42 -6.54 29.80 1.65
C THR A 42 -6.53 28.88 2.88
N ALA A 43 -5.37 28.37 3.30
CA ALA A 43 -5.26 27.56 4.52
C ALA A 43 -5.42 28.37 5.80
N LYS A 44 -5.40 29.71 5.73
CA LYS A 44 -5.40 30.62 6.90
C LYS A 44 -4.37 30.24 7.97
N HIS A 45 -3.28 29.62 7.53
CA HIS A 45 -2.20 29.14 8.38
C HIS A 45 -2.71 28.21 9.50
N ARG A 46 -3.75 27.41 9.28
CA ARG A 46 -4.25 26.50 10.32
C ARG A 46 -3.13 25.55 10.78
N MET A 47 -2.94 25.47 12.10
CA MET A 47 -1.99 24.59 12.74
C MET A 47 -2.72 23.87 13.85
N ILE A 48 -2.59 22.55 13.89
CA ILE A 48 -2.99 21.74 15.03
C ILE A 48 -1.72 21.52 15.83
N SER A 49 -1.76 21.89 17.12
CA SER A 49 -0.66 21.62 18.04
C SER A 49 -1.18 20.66 19.10
N VAL A 50 -0.55 19.49 19.19
CA VAL A 50 -0.78 18.53 20.27
C VAL A 50 0.15 18.92 21.41
N THR A 51 -0.37 19.64 22.40
CA THR A 51 0.45 20.25 23.48
C THR A 51 0.56 19.38 24.73
N ALA A 52 -0.46 18.58 25.01
CA ALA A 52 -0.46 17.55 26.04
C ALA A 52 -1.70 16.65 25.87
N LEU A 53 -1.55 15.38 26.23
CA LEU A 53 -2.69 14.55 26.62
C LEU A 53 -3.12 14.97 28.04
N ARG A 54 -4.40 15.28 28.25
CA ARG A 54 -4.93 15.76 29.53
C ARG A 54 -6.02 14.83 30.04
N GLY A 55 -5.95 14.50 31.33
CA GLY A 55 -6.93 13.64 32.01
C GLY A 55 -6.52 12.17 32.01
N GLU A 56 -7.34 11.34 32.65
CA GLU A 56 -7.24 9.88 32.53
C GLU A 56 -7.76 9.46 31.15
N HIS A 57 -7.06 8.52 30.51
CA HIS A 57 -7.41 8.00 29.21
C HIS A 57 -7.64 6.50 29.32
N ASP A 58 -8.81 6.05 28.88
CA ASP A 58 -9.09 4.63 28.72
C ASP A 58 -8.46 4.16 27.41
N TRP A 59 -7.19 3.76 27.50
CA TRP A 59 -6.42 3.29 26.35
C TRP A 59 -6.96 1.99 25.77
N VAL A 60 -7.60 1.15 26.60
CA VAL A 60 -8.23 -0.10 26.15
C VAL A 60 -9.41 0.24 25.25
N ALA A 61 -10.35 1.06 25.73
CA ALA A 61 -11.51 1.47 24.94
C ALA A 61 -11.10 2.26 23.68
N ALA A 62 -10.08 3.11 23.78
CA ALA A 62 -9.56 3.86 22.64
C ALA A 62 -8.98 2.93 21.56
N LEU A 63 -8.18 1.94 21.96
CA LEU A 63 -7.57 0.97 21.06
C LEU A 63 -8.61 0.05 20.42
N GLU A 64 -9.58 -0.43 21.21
CA GLU A 64 -10.70 -1.23 20.71
C GLU A 64 -11.53 -0.46 19.66
N THR A 65 -11.82 0.82 19.94
CA THR A 65 -12.49 1.71 18.99
C THR A 65 -11.69 1.88 17.70
N ALA A 66 -10.37 2.07 17.80
CA ALA A 66 -9.49 2.21 16.65
C ALA A 66 -9.41 0.94 15.80
N LEU A 67 -9.29 -0.23 16.45
CA LEU A 67 -9.27 -1.54 15.80
C LEU A 67 -10.57 -1.79 15.03
N LEU A 68 -11.72 -1.58 15.67
CA LEU A 68 -13.02 -1.75 15.03
C LEU A 68 -13.23 -0.74 13.88
N ALA A 69 -12.69 0.48 14.00
CA ALA A 69 -12.73 1.45 12.90
C ALA A 69 -11.92 0.98 11.69
N GLY A 70 -10.73 0.40 11.90
CA GLY A 70 -9.93 -0.22 10.85
C GLY A 70 -10.65 -1.37 10.15
N VAL A 71 -11.22 -2.29 10.93
CA VAL A 71 -11.97 -3.45 10.42
C VAL A 71 -13.23 -3.06 9.64
N ARG A 72 -13.92 -2.00 10.06
CA ARG A 72 -15.03 -1.40 9.27
C ARG A 72 -14.52 -0.75 7.99
N GLY A 73 -13.42 -0.01 8.08
CA GLY A 73 -12.79 0.69 6.95
C GLY A 73 -12.34 -0.27 5.84
N TYR A 74 -12.00 -1.51 6.19
CA TYR A 74 -11.59 -2.53 5.22
C TYR A 74 -12.65 -2.82 4.14
N ASP A 75 -13.93 -2.95 4.53
CA ASP A 75 -15.04 -3.24 3.61
C ASP A 75 -15.88 -2.00 3.26
N THR A 76 -15.61 -0.85 3.89
CA THR A 76 -16.35 0.39 3.64
C THR A 76 -15.65 1.24 2.57
N PRO A 77 -16.19 1.35 1.35
CA PRO A 77 -15.56 2.18 0.33
C PRO A 77 -15.67 3.67 0.69
N PRO A 78 -14.73 4.52 0.24
CA PRO A 78 -14.83 5.97 0.43
C PRO A 78 -16.04 6.56 -0.34
N VAL A 79 -16.52 5.86 -1.37
CA VAL A 79 -17.71 6.20 -2.14
C VAL A 79 -18.52 4.93 -2.47
N PRO A 80 -19.86 4.92 -2.29
CA PRO A 80 -20.66 3.69 -2.38
C PRO A 80 -20.53 2.91 -3.70
N GLN A 81 -20.35 3.61 -4.83
CA GLN A 81 -20.20 2.98 -6.15
C GLN A 81 -18.94 2.11 -6.30
N TRP A 82 -18.00 2.17 -5.35
CA TRP A 82 -16.77 1.37 -5.34
C TRP A 82 -16.82 0.18 -4.40
N ALA A 83 -17.97 -0.12 -3.79
CA ALA A 83 -18.12 -1.26 -2.87
C ALA A 83 -17.59 -2.58 -3.44
N ALA A 84 -17.80 -2.83 -4.73
CA ALA A 84 -17.31 -4.05 -5.40
C ALA A 84 -15.79 -4.07 -5.70
N ASN A 85 -15.05 -3.02 -5.36
CA ASN A 85 -13.60 -2.88 -5.60
C ASN A 85 -12.79 -2.75 -4.30
N VAL A 86 -13.43 -2.79 -3.14
CA VAL A 86 -12.76 -2.66 -1.83
C VAL A 86 -12.98 -3.92 -1.01
N GLY A 87 -12.09 -4.16 -0.05
CA GLY A 87 -12.16 -5.26 0.89
C GLY A 87 -12.35 -6.64 0.26
N ILE A 88 -13.06 -7.52 0.97
CA ILE A 88 -13.25 -8.93 0.57
C ILE A 88 -14.06 -9.03 -0.72
N ALA A 89 -15.01 -8.11 -0.94
CA ALA A 89 -15.79 -8.06 -2.17
C ALA A 89 -14.91 -7.76 -3.40
N GLY A 90 -13.96 -6.83 -3.25
CA GLY A 90 -12.95 -6.51 -4.26
C GLY A 90 -12.05 -7.70 -4.57
N LEU A 91 -11.53 -8.38 -3.54
CA LEU A 91 -10.67 -9.56 -3.72
C LEU A 91 -11.43 -10.69 -4.43
N LYS A 92 -12.65 -11.02 -3.99
CA LYS A 92 -13.49 -12.03 -4.64
C LYS A 92 -13.80 -11.68 -6.09
N LYS A 93 -14.01 -10.40 -6.40
CA LYS A 93 -14.17 -9.95 -7.79
C LYS A 93 -12.89 -10.15 -8.59
N TRP A 94 -11.75 -9.72 -8.07
CA TRP A 94 -10.47 -9.85 -8.75
C TRP A 94 -10.11 -11.31 -9.01
N HIS A 95 -10.34 -12.21 -8.04
CA HIS A 95 -10.20 -13.65 -8.21
C HIS A 95 -11.02 -14.18 -9.39
N ARG A 96 -12.29 -13.76 -9.54
CA ARG A 96 -13.10 -14.13 -10.72
C ARG A 96 -12.52 -13.60 -12.02
N LEU A 97 -12.01 -12.35 -12.03
CA LEU A 97 -11.43 -11.77 -13.24
C LEU A 97 -10.14 -12.50 -13.69
N LEU A 98 -9.37 -13.04 -12.74
CA LEU A 98 -8.20 -13.88 -13.00
C LEU A 98 -8.56 -15.31 -13.45
N THR A 99 -9.67 -15.87 -12.96
CA THR A 99 -9.99 -17.31 -13.15
C THR A 99 -11.12 -17.59 -14.14
N LYS A 100 -11.88 -16.59 -14.58
CA LYS A 100 -13.01 -16.76 -15.52
C LYS A 100 -12.75 -16.05 -16.85
N PRO A 101 -12.14 -16.71 -17.85
CA PRO A 101 -11.83 -16.11 -19.16
C PRO A 101 -13.05 -15.58 -19.93
N THR A 102 -14.24 -16.12 -19.65
CA THR A 102 -15.49 -15.73 -20.30
C THR A 102 -16.07 -14.43 -19.78
N GLU A 103 -15.60 -13.91 -18.63
CA GLU A 103 -16.11 -12.68 -18.05
C GLU A 103 -15.71 -11.45 -18.89
N LYS A 104 -16.62 -10.47 -19.04
CA LYS A 104 -16.42 -9.31 -19.93
C LYS A 104 -15.13 -8.54 -19.64
N LYS A 105 -14.73 -8.48 -18.37
CA LYS A 105 -13.52 -7.76 -17.91
C LYS A 105 -12.42 -8.72 -17.42
N SER A 106 -12.44 -9.97 -17.86
CA SER A 106 -11.42 -10.95 -17.48
C SER A 106 -10.03 -10.48 -17.87
N TRP A 107 -9.04 -10.77 -17.03
CA TRP A 107 -7.64 -10.50 -17.31
C TRP A 107 -7.14 -11.27 -18.54
N HIS A 108 -7.65 -12.49 -18.77
CA HIS A 108 -7.41 -13.28 -19.99
C HIS A 108 -7.83 -12.57 -21.28
N ARG A 109 -8.68 -11.54 -21.20
CA ARG A 109 -9.10 -10.75 -22.37
C ARG A 109 -8.39 -9.41 -22.44
N ILE A 110 -8.30 -8.71 -21.31
CA ILE A 110 -7.75 -7.34 -21.26
C ILE A 110 -6.22 -7.37 -21.37
N PHE A 111 -5.60 -8.34 -20.71
CA PHE A 111 -4.16 -8.46 -20.52
C PHE A 111 -3.64 -9.78 -21.13
N ALA A 112 -4.18 -10.17 -22.28
CA ALA A 112 -4.03 -11.53 -22.81
C ALA A 112 -2.58 -11.95 -23.12
N GLU A 113 -1.70 -11.02 -23.52
CA GLU A 113 -0.35 -11.32 -23.98
C GLU A 113 0.51 -10.05 -24.09
N GLY A 114 1.82 -10.25 -24.24
CA GLY A 114 2.85 -9.26 -24.56
C GLY A 114 2.77 -8.01 -23.69
N SER A 115 2.85 -6.84 -24.32
CA SER A 115 2.79 -5.54 -23.62
C SER A 115 1.52 -5.34 -22.78
N ARG A 116 0.38 -5.93 -23.16
CA ARG A 116 -0.84 -5.85 -22.34
C ARG A 116 -0.71 -6.68 -21.07
N ALA A 117 -0.17 -7.90 -21.15
CA ALA A 117 0.14 -8.70 -19.99
C ALA A 117 1.12 -7.97 -19.07
N ALA A 118 2.19 -7.41 -19.63
CA ALA A 118 3.19 -6.64 -18.91
C ALA A 118 2.60 -5.44 -18.17
N ILE A 119 1.69 -4.67 -18.78
CA ILE A 119 1.00 -3.55 -18.10
C ILE A 119 0.25 -4.03 -16.86
N GLY A 120 -0.47 -5.15 -16.95
CA GLY A 120 -1.24 -5.70 -15.83
C GLY A 120 -0.34 -6.19 -14.70
N LEU A 121 0.71 -6.96 -15.04
CA LEU A 121 1.62 -7.59 -14.09
C LEU A 121 2.55 -6.58 -13.41
N THR A 122 3.12 -5.63 -14.14
CA THR A 122 3.94 -4.55 -13.55
C THR A 122 3.10 -3.66 -12.65
N ARG A 123 1.86 -3.35 -13.04
CA ARG A 123 0.96 -2.57 -12.18
C ARG A 123 0.59 -3.31 -10.90
N LEU A 124 0.41 -4.63 -10.97
CA LEU A 124 0.21 -5.46 -9.79
C LEU A 124 1.43 -5.39 -8.86
N TYR A 125 2.63 -5.62 -9.40
CA TYR A 125 3.89 -5.51 -8.65
C TYR A 125 4.01 -4.17 -7.94
N ASP A 126 3.89 -3.07 -8.69
CA ASP A 126 3.99 -1.71 -8.14
C ASP A 126 2.97 -1.48 -7.02
N CYS A 127 1.71 -1.88 -7.19
CA CYS A 127 0.66 -1.68 -6.18
C CYS A 127 0.88 -2.48 -4.89
N VAL A 128 1.57 -3.61 -4.96
CA VAL A 128 1.80 -4.48 -3.79
C VAL A 128 3.09 -4.14 -3.07
N THR A 129 4.10 -3.67 -3.82
CA THR A 129 5.45 -3.45 -3.30
C THR A 129 5.73 -1.99 -2.96
N HIS A 130 5.29 -1.03 -3.80
CA HIS A 130 5.79 0.36 -3.75
C HIS A 130 4.71 1.43 -3.66
N ALA A 131 3.55 1.21 -4.29
CA ALA A 131 2.53 2.22 -4.45
C ALA A 131 1.46 2.12 -3.35
N TYR A 132 1.03 3.28 -2.85
CA TYR A 132 -0.06 3.48 -1.88
C TYR A 132 0.19 2.98 -0.45
N THR A 133 0.94 1.89 -0.26
CA THR A 133 1.18 1.27 1.04
C THR A 133 2.59 0.65 1.11
N VAL A 134 2.99 0.18 2.28
CA VAL A 134 4.25 -0.57 2.48
C VAL A 134 4.18 -1.97 1.83
N PRO A 135 5.31 -2.64 1.57
CA PRO A 135 5.35 -3.95 0.92
C PRO A 135 4.39 -4.99 1.52
N GLY A 136 3.94 -5.95 0.70
CA GLY A 136 2.96 -6.95 1.10
C GLY A 136 1.56 -6.35 1.31
N ALA A 137 1.25 -5.28 0.57
CA ALA A 137 -0.01 -4.52 0.69
C ALA A 137 -0.33 -4.04 2.12
N GLY A 138 0.69 -3.79 2.95
CA GLY A 138 0.57 -3.35 4.34
C GLY A 138 0.11 -4.40 5.35
N ARG A 139 -0.01 -5.68 4.96
CA ARG A 139 -0.55 -6.73 5.83
C ARG A 139 0.36 -7.06 7.00
N SER A 140 1.68 -7.11 6.79
CA SER A 140 2.64 -7.35 7.87
C SER A 140 2.64 -6.20 8.89
N LEU A 141 2.55 -4.95 8.43
CA LEU A 141 2.43 -3.79 9.32
C LEU A 141 1.13 -3.85 10.15
N TYR A 142 0.03 -4.28 9.54
CA TYR A 142 -1.23 -4.47 10.27
C TYR A 142 -1.15 -5.64 11.26
N ALA A 143 -0.42 -6.71 10.93
CA ALA A 143 -0.16 -7.82 11.84
C ALA A 143 0.66 -7.38 13.06
N ASP A 144 1.73 -6.59 12.87
CA ASP A 144 2.53 -6.04 13.96
C ASP A 144 1.68 -5.16 14.88
N PHE A 145 0.80 -4.31 14.30
CA PHE A 145 -0.19 -3.56 15.07
C PHE A 145 -1.12 -4.46 15.90
N LEU A 146 -1.64 -5.54 15.31
CA LEU A 146 -2.53 -6.47 16.01
C LEU A 146 -1.80 -7.22 17.14
N GLU A 147 -0.52 -7.55 16.95
CA GLU A 147 0.30 -8.19 17.98
C GLU A 147 0.52 -7.26 19.18
N GLU A 148 0.91 -6.00 18.94
CA GLU A 148 1.00 -4.98 19.99
C GLU A 148 -0.36 -4.73 20.66
N ALA A 149 -1.44 -4.72 19.88
CA ALA A 149 -2.78 -4.55 20.41
C ALA A 149 -3.23 -5.72 21.29
N ALA A 150 -2.77 -6.94 20.99
CA ALA A 150 -3.09 -8.13 21.78
C ALA A 150 -2.48 -8.05 23.19
N GLU A 151 -1.33 -7.38 23.37
CA GLU A 151 -0.73 -7.16 24.69
C GLU A 151 -1.60 -6.27 25.59
N VAL A 152 -2.33 -5.32 24.99
CA VAL A 152 -3.17 -4.34 25.71
C VAL A 152 -4.60 -4.81 25.88
N LEU A 153 -5.23 -5.29 24.79
CA LEU A 153 -6.62 -5.73 24.79
C LEU A 153 -6.77 -7.14 25.40
N GLY A 154 -5.70 -7.93 25.38
CA GLY A 154 -5.74 -9.34 25.69
C GLY A 154 -6.51 -10.16 24.65
N GLY A 155 -6.35 -11.49 24.73
CA GLY A 155 -7.22 -12.45 24.07
C GLY A 155 -6.71 -13.02 22.75
N GLU A 156 -7.08 -14.29 22.53
CA GLU A 156 -6.72 -15.07 21.35
C GLU A 156 -7.22 -14.44 20.05
N ARG A 157 -8.33 -13.69 20.11
CA ARG A 157 -8.95 -13.00 18.98
C ARG A 157 -7.97 -12.13 18.19
N THR A 158 -7.22 -11.28 18.88
CA THR A 158 -6.31 -10.31 18.26
C THR A 158 -5.01 -10.98 17.81
N SER A 159 -4.48 -11.93 18.60
CA SER A 159 -3.27 -12.67 18.24
C SER A 159 -3.47 -13.64 17.06
N ASP A 160 -4.64 -14.28 16.96
CA ASP A 160 -5.00 -15.13 15.83
C ASP A 160 -5.08 -14.29 14.55
N ALA A 161 -5.72 -13.13 14.63
CA ALA A 161 -5.82 -12.20 13.52
C ALA A 161 -4.45 -11.65 13.10
N ALA A 162 -3.57 -11.34 14.06
CA ALA A 162 -2.19 -10.95 13.78
C ALA A 162 -1.47 -12.03 12.96
N SER A 163 -1.57 -13.29 13.39
CA SER A 163 -0.98 -14.44 12.68
C SER A 163 -1.54 -14.60 11.26
N ALA A 164 -2.85 -14.47 11.11
CA ALA A 164 -3.54 -14.54 9.81
C ALA A 164 -3.06 -13.42 8.86
N PHE A 165 -2.97 -12.18 9.33
CA PHE A 165 -2.50 -11.07 8.50
C PHE A 165 -1.00 -11.14 8.22
N ARG A 166 -0.18 -11.68 9.11
CA ARG A 166 1.24 -11.95 8.86
C ARG A 166 1.38 -12.92 7.69
N ARG A 167 0.62 -14.02 7.71
CA ARG A 167 0.55 -14.98 6.60
C ARG A 167 0.01 -14.34 5.32
N SER A 168 -1.02 -13.50 5.40
CA SER A 168 -1.52 -12.78 4.23
C SER A 168 -0.44 -11.88 3.60
N GLY A 169 0.38 -11.21 4.40
CA GLY A 169 1.50 -10.39 3.90
C GLY A 169 2.52 -11.18 3.08
N GLU A 170 2.81 -12.42 3.47
CA GLU A 170 3.64 -13.34 2.68
C GLU A 170 2.98 -13.69 1.34
N LEU A 171 1.67 -13.95 1.35
CA LEU A 171 0.92 -14.27 0.13
C LEU A 171 0.81 -13.09 -0.83
N TRP A 172 0.63 -11.87 -0.31
CA TRP A 172 0.69 -10.65 -1.10
C TRP A 172 2.07 -10.48 -1.73
N SER A 173 3.14 -10.67 -0.96
CA SER A 173 4.52 -10.67 -1.49
C SER A 173 4.72 -11.74 -2.57
N ARG A 174 4.11 -12.91 -2.40
CA ARG A 174 4.11 -13.98 -3.40
C ARG A 174 3.37 -13.60 -4.69
N LEU A 175 2.25 -12.87 -4.62
CA LEU A 175 1.58 -12.32 -5.82
C LEU A 175 2.53 -11.39 -6.60
N ALA A 176 3.24 -10.50 -5.89
CA ALA A 176 4.21 -9.62 -6.50
C ALA A 176 5.35 -10.41 -7.18
N ALA A 177 5.90 -11.42 -6.49
CA ALA A 177 6.95 -12.28 -7.04
C ALA A 177 6.50 -13.10 -8.26
N ILE A 178 5.27 -13.62 -8.26
CA ILE A 178 4.69 -14.30 -9.44
C ILE A 178 4.58 -13.36 -10.63
N ALA A 179 4.21 -12.09 -10.38
CA ALA A 179 4.02 -11.09 -11.42
C ALA A 179 5.35 -10.59 -12.00
N SER A 180 6.34 -10.27 -11.16
CA SER A 180 7.66 -9.84 -11.62
C SER A 180 8.44 -10.98 -12.26
N GLY A 181 8.36 -12.20 -11.73
CA GLY A 181 9.05 -13.38 -12.26
C GLY A 181 8.36 -14.05 -13.46
N ALA A 182 7.39 -13.40 -14.10
CA ALA A 182 6.69 -13.98 -15.25
C ALA A 182 7.55 -13.98 -16.53
N SER A 183 8.53 -13.09 -16.65
CA SER A 183 9.54 -13.08 -17.71
C SER A 183 10.82 -12.35 -17.26
N ASP A 184 11.89 -12.44 -18.03
CA ASP A 184 13.13 -11.70 -17.77
C ASP A 184 12.89 -10.17 -17.82
N ASP A 185 12.07 -9.70 -18.77
CA ASP A 185 11.71 -8.28 -18.87
C ASP A 185 10.99 -7.77 -17.62
N LEU A 186 10.09 -8.57 -17.06
CA LEU A 186 9.33 -8.22 -15.85
C LEU A 186 10.19 -8.32 -14.59
N THR A 187 11.16 -9.22 -14.58
CA THR A 187 12.16 -9.31 -13.51
C THR A 187 13.01 -8.04 -13.51
N ARG A 188 13.51 -7.64 -14.68
CA ARG A 188 14.28 -6.41 -14.84
C ARG A 188 13.45 -5.16 -14.51
N TYR A 189 12.17 -5.13 -14.91
CA TYR A 189 11.27 -4.04 -14.54
C TYR A 189 11.19 -3.87 -13.02
N ALA A 190 11.03 -4.96 -12.29
CA ALA A 190 10.92 -4.97 -10.83
C ALA A 190 12.20 -4.48 -10.15
N GLU A 191 13.38 -4.93 -10.61
CA GLU A 191 14.66 -4.41 -10.12
C GLU A 191 14.77 -2.89 -10.27
N LEU A 192 14.37 -2.35 -11.43
CA LEU A 192 14.36 -0.91 -11.67
C LEU A 192 13.35 -0.19 -10.78
N ALA A 193 12.20 -0.81 -10.50
CA ALA A 193 11.20 -0.24 -9.59
C ALA A 193 11.73 -0.17 -8.15
N ASP A 194 12.46 -1.20 -7.70
CA ASP A 194 13.08 -1.25 -6.37
C ASP A 194 14.19 -0.21 -6.24
N LEU A 195 15.07 -0.11 -7.24
CA LEU A 195 16.11 0.92 -7.30
C LEU A 195 15.51 2.33 -7.28
N ARG A 196 14.43 2.54 -8.04
CA ARG A 196 13.70 3.81 -8.07
C ARG A 196 13.12 4.15 -6.69
N SER A 197 12.50 3.19 -6.01
CA SER A 197 11.97 3.40 -4.67
C SER A 197 13.07 3.78 -3.68
N ALA A 198 14.19 3.05 -3.68
CA ALA A 198 15.33 3.34 -2.82
C ALA A 198 15.93 4.74 -3.06
N GLN A 199 15.87 5.27 -4.29
CA GLN A 199 16.29 6.64 -4.58
C GLN A 199 15.31 7.69 -4.06
N LEU A 200 14.01 7.41 -4.09
CA LEU A 200 12.99 8.31 -3.55
C LEU A 200 13.09 8.40 -2.02
N ASP A 201 13.47 7.32 -1.36
CA ASP A 201 13.78 7.30 0.08
C ASP A 201 15.13 7.99 0.39
N GLY A 202 15.95 8.30 -0.61
CA GLY A 202 17.23 8.97 -0.46
C GLY A 202 17.24 10.39 -1.05
N GLN A 203 18.28 10.69 -1.82
CA GLN A 203 18.35 11.89 -2.64
C GLN A 203 18.18 11.49 -4.12
N PRO A 204 17.00 11.70 -4.73
CA PRO A 204 16.74 11.25 -6.08
C PRO A 204 17.59 12.03 -7.10
N VAL A 205 18.19 11.31 -8.04
CA VAL A 205 18.94 11.90 -9.16
C VAL A 205 18.04 11.91 -10.40
N ALA A 206 17.59 13.09 -10.82
CA ALA A 206 16.56 13.24 -11.85
C ALA A 206 16.91 12.55 -13.19
N GLU A 207 18.16 12.62 -13.63
CA GLU A 207 18.63 11.97 -14.85
C GLU A 207 18.56 10.43 -14.75
N GLN A 208 18.96 9.88 -13.60
CA GLN A 208 18.92 8.45 -13.36
C GLN A 208 17.48 7.93 -13.30
N MET A 209 16.59 8.68 -12.64
CA MET A 209 15.14 8.38 -12.61
C MET A 209 14.54 8.38 -14.02
N ALA A 210 14.95 9.33 -14.87
CA ALA A 210 14.50 9.38 -16.27
C ALA A 210 14.98 8.15 -17.07
N THR A 211 16.22 7.71 -16.85
CA THR A 211 16.78 6.49 -17.47
C THR A 211 16.00 5.25 -17.03
N PHE A 212 15.74 5.08 -15.73
CA PHE A 212 14.93 3.95 -15.24
C PHE A 212 13.54 3.93 -15.85
N HIS A 213 12.88 5.09 -15.94
CA HIS A 213 11.55 5.19 -16.55
C HIS A 213 11.55 4.91 -18.06
N ALA A 214 12.61 5.27 -18.77
CA ALA A 214 12.75 4.94 -20.19
C ALA A 214 12.90 3.42 -20.37
N GLU A 215 13.82 2.79 -19.64
CA GLU A 215 14.06 1.34 -19.70
C GLU A 215 12.81 0.55 -19.30
N GLN A 216 12.14 0.91 -18.20
CA GLN A 216 10.87 0.28 -17.78
C GLN A 216 9.78 0.37 -18.85
N ARG A 217 9.72 1.47 -19.59
CA ARG A 217 8.74 1.64 -20.68
C ARG A 217 9.06 0.71 -21.84
N ASP A 218 10.33 0.58 -22.20
CA ASP A 218 10.78 -0.27 -23.29
C ASP A 218 10.57 -1.76 -22.94
N LEU A 219 10.87 -2.18 -21.71
CA LEU A 219 10.59 -3.53 -21.21
C LEU A 219 9.10 -3.88 -21.31
N VAL A 220 8.21 -2.97 -20.87
CA VAL A 220 6.76 -3.19 -21.00
C VAL A 220 6.32 -3.21 -22.47
N ALA A 221 6.88 -2.35 -23.31
CA ALA A 221 6.50 -2.27 -24.73
C ALA A 221 6.94 -3.51 -25.52
N ASN A 222 8.10 -4.07 -25.18
CA ASN A 222 8.74 -5.16 -25.93
C ASN A 222 8.48 -6.56 -25.34
N CYS A 223 7.87 -6.64 -24.15
CA CYS A 223 7.53 -7.93 -23.53
C CYS A 223 6.74 -8.83 -24.48
N ASP A 224 7.17 -10.08 -24.57
CA ASP A 224 6.74 -11.07 -25.56
C ASP A 224 5.96 -12.26 -24.95
N LEU A 225 5.50 -12.13 -23.71
CA LEU A 225 4.67 -13.14 -23.03
C LEU A 225 3.54 -13.66 -23.93
N THR A 226 3.51 -14.96 -24.16
CA THR A 226 2.47 -15.58 -24.98
C THR A 226 1.14 -15.68 -24.22
N PRO A 227 0.00 -15.90 -24.91
CA PRO A 227 -1.27 -16.18 -24.24
C PRO A 227 -1.24 -17.36 -23.28
N ILE A 228 -0.43 -18.39 -23.57
CA ILE A 228 -0.34 -19.60 -22.74
C ILE A 228 0.43 -19.29 -21.45
N GLU A 229 1.58 -18.64 -21.55
CA GLU A 229 2.37 -18.23 -20.38
C GLU A 229 1.59 -17.24 -19.52
N THR A 230 0.91 -16.29 -20.15
CA THR A 230 0.06 -15.31 -19.45
C THR A 230 -1.09 -15.99 -18.70
N ALA A 231 -1.73 -16.99 -19.32
CA ALA A 231 -2.79 -17.75 -18.67
C ALA A 231 -2.28 -18.58 -17.49
N ASP A 232 -1.08 -19.18 -17.57
CA ASP A 232 -0.42 -19.86 -16.45
C ASP A 232 -0.19 -18.90 -15.28
N VAL A 233 0.39 -17.73 -15.54
CA VAL A 233 0.63 -16.69 -14.54
C VAL A 233 -0.68 -16.30 -13.84
N PHE A 234 -1.77 -16.07 -14.60
CA PHE A 234 -3.07 -15.73 -14.03
C PHE A 234 -3.68 -16.85 -13.19
N GLY A 235 -3.46 -18.12 -13.56
CA GLY A 235 -3.85 -19.28 -12.77
C GLY A 235 -3.17 -19.27 -11.39
N ARG A 236 -1.85 -19.14 -11.37
CA ARG A 236 -1.05 -19.08 -10.12
C ARG A 236 -1.44 -17.89 -9.24
N LEU A 237 -1.67 -16.71 -9.84
CA LEU A 237 -2.16 -15.54 -9.11
C LEU A 237 -3.54 -15.80 -8.51
N GLY A 238 -4.41 -16.48 -9.25
CA GLY A 238 -5.75 -16.86 -8.79
C GLY A 238 -5.70 -17.77 -7.56
N GLU A 239 -4.84 -18.79 -7.55
CA GLU A 239 -4.64 -19.70 -6.42
C GLU A 239 -4.21 -18.95 -5.15
N VAL A 240 -3.19 -18.11 -5.25
CA VAL A 240 -2.70 -17.32 -4.11
C VAL A 240 -3.77 -16.33 -3.62
N LEU A 241 -4.52 -15.70 -4.53
CA LEU A 241 -5.58 -14.78 -4.15
C LEU A 241 -6.76 -15.48 -3.47
N ALA A 242 -7.05 -16.73 -3.83
CA ALA A 242 -8.04 -17.55 -3.12
C ALA A 242 -7.60 -17.80 -1.68
N GLU A 243 -6.35 -18.18 -1.45
CA GLU A 243 -5.77 -18.38 -0.10
C GLU A 243 -5.84 -17.09 0.73
N ILE A 244 -5.53 -15.93 0.14
CA ILE A 244 -5.67 -14.63 0.82
C ILE A 244 -7.12 -14.39 1.28
N ILE A 245 -8.10 -14.69 0.43
CA ILE A 245 -9.53 -14.52 0.78
C ILE A 245 -9.93 -15.46 1.93
N GLU A 246 -9.47 -16.71 1.89
CA GLU A 246 -9.74 -17.72 2.91
C GLU A 246 -9.15 -17.37 4.28
N ILE A 247 -8.07 -16.59 4.31
CA ILE A 247 -7.41 -16.15 5.54
C ILE A 247 -7.97 -14.80 6.03
N GLU A 248 -8.04 -13.79 5.16
CA GLU A 248 -8.41 -12.44 5.57
C GLU A 248 -9.89 -12.35 5.98
N GLN A 249 -10.80 -13.07 5.32
CA GLN A 249 -12.22 -12.98 5.63
C GLN A 249 -12.55 -13.44 7.06
N PRO A 250 -12.22 -14.67 7.50
CA PRO A 250 -12.52 -15.10 8.86
C PRO A 250 -11.75 -14.31 9.91
N ALA A 251 -10.53 -13.84 9.62
CA ALA A 251 -9.79 -12.97 10.55
C ALA A 251 -10.54 -11.64 10.79
N LEU A 252 -11.08 -11.02 9.74
CA LEU A 252 -11.88 -9.81 9.85
C LEU A 252 -13.21 -10.05 10.56
N GLU A 253 -13.88 -11.18 10.31
CA GLU A 253 -15.11 -11.58 11.00
C GLU A 253 -14.83 -11.75 12.50
N ARG A 254 -13.75 -12.44 12.87
CA ARG A 254 -13.34 -12.63 14.27
C ARG A 254 -13.00 -11.31 14.96
N LEU A 255 -12.43 -10.33 14.26
CA LEU A 255 -12.17 -8.99 14.78
C LEU A 255 -13.45 -8.13 14.93
N ARG A 256 -14.59 -8.54 14.37
CA ARG A 256 -15.90 -7.86 14.51
C ARG A 256 -16.73 -8.42 15.65
N ASP A 257 -16.53 -9.68 15.98
CA ASP A 257 -17.27 -10.36 17.04
C ASP A 257 -16.70 -9.94 18.41
N ASP A 258 -17.59 -9.45 19.27
CA ASP A 258 -17.38 -9.19 20.71
C ASP A 258 -17.68 -10.47 21.51
#